data_AF-A0A9X1L1H9-F1
#
_entry.id   AF-A0A9X1L1H9-F1
#
_cell.length_a   1.000
_cell.length_b   1.000
_cell.length_c   1.000
_cell.angle_alpha   90.00
_cell.angle_beta   90.00
_cell.angle_gamma   90.00
#
_symmetry.space_group_name_H-M   'P 1'
#
loop_
_entity.id
_entity.type
_entity.pdbx_description
1 polymer ?
#
loop_
_entity_poly.entity_id
_entity_poly.type
_entity_poly.pdbx_seq_one_letter_code
_entity_poly.pdbx_strand_id
1 'polypeptide(L)' 'MNSKDKIRVDLQFDRFYQRHFDAPPACRNIDQVRFYLGELVRKIEEYKESYEYVPVKALALLAKYKQLYNRMVHSDKVK' A
#
# COMPACT_ATOMS: atom_id res chain seq x y z
N MET A 1 -14.45 -17.14 2.29
CA MET A 1 -13.56 -17.00 3.47
C MET A 1 -14.33 -16.56 4.71
N ASN A 2 -14.14 -17.21 5.86
CA ASN A 2 -14.85 -16.87 7.12
C ASN A 2 -14.22 -15.64 7.83
N SER A 3 -14.89 -15.11 8.86
CA SER A 3 -14.43 -13.89 9.56
C SER A 3 -13.08 -14.03 10.27
N LYS A 4 -12.76 -15.21 10.81
CA LYS A 4 -11.47 -15.45 11.49
C LYS A 4 -10.30 -15.42 10.49
N ASP A 5 -10.51 -16.00 9.31
CA ASP A 5 -9.51 -15.98 8.24
C ASP A 5 -9.29 -14.56 7.71
N LYS A 6 -10.34 -13.75 7.55
CA LYS A 6 -10.20 -12.32 7.18
C LYS A 6 -9.37 -11.54 8.20
N ILE A 7 -9.66 -11.71 9.50
CA ILE A 7 -8.88 -11.08 10.58
C ILE A 7 -7.41 -11.51 10.51
N ARG A 8 -7.15 -12.79 10.25
CA ARG A 8 -5.77 -13.28 10.11
C ARG A 8 -5.05 -12.63 8.93
N VAL A 9 -5.70 -12.49 7.78
CA VAL A 9 -5.14 -11.84 6.59
C VAL A 9 -4.90 -10.34 6.86
N ASP A 10 -5.83 -9.67 7.53
CA ASP A 10 -5.66 -8.25 7.94
C ASP A 10 -4.44 -8.07 8.85
N LEU A 11 -4.26 -8.94 9.85
CA LEU A 11 -3.09 -8.90 10.73
C LEU A 11 -1.78 -9.22 10.00
N GLN A 12 -1.81 -10.13 9.03
CA GLN A 12 -0.64 -10.40 8.19
C GLN A 12 -0.27 -9.17 7.35
N PHE A 13 -1.26 -8.50 6.76
CA PHE A 13 -1.03 -7.27 6.02
C PHE A 13 -0.46 -6.16 6.91
N ASP A 14 -0.97 -6.01 8.13
CA ASP A 14 -0.45 -5.01 9.08
C ASP A 14 1.03 -5.24 9.39
N ARG A 15 1.43 -6.49 9.61
CA ARG A 15 2.84 -6.85 9.85
C ARG A 15 3.71 -6.63 8.63
N PHE A 16 3.21 -6.97 7.44
CA PHE A 16 3.89 -6.70 6.18
C PHE A 16 4.13 -5.20 6.01
N TYR A 17 3.08 -4.39 6.17
CA TYR A 17 3.17 -2.95 6.05
C TYR A 17 4.19 -2.35 7.03
N GLN A 18 4.11 -2.70 8.32
CA GLN A 18 5.02 -2.18 9.35
C GLN A 18 6.50 -2.53 9.12
N ARG A 19 6.79 -3.64 8.44
CA ARG A 19 8.17 -4.09 8.19
C ARG A 19 8.79 -3.49 6.94
N HIS A 20 7.97 -3.18 5.93
CA HIS A 20 8.46 -2.89 4.58
C HIS A 20 8.17 -1.45 4.12
N PHE A 21 7.33 -0.72 4.85
CA PHE A 21 6.84 0.59 4.41
C PHE A 21 7.01 1.65 5.49
N ASP A 22 7.48 2.81 5.07
CA ASP A 22 7.32 4.04 5.85
C ASP A 22 5.93 4.61 5.61
N ALA A 23 5.35 5.24 6.64
CA ALA A 23 4.09 5.95 6.48
C ALA A 23 4.17 6.99 5.33
N PRO A 24 3.09 7.23 4.58
CA PRO A 24 3.14 8.16 3.44
C PRO A 24 3.79 9.53 3.78
N PRO A 25 3.50 10.18 4.92
CA PRO A 25 4.15 11.45 5.27
C PRO A 25 5.67 11.36 5.55
N ALA A 26 6.19 10.16 5.82
CA ALA A 26 7.61 9.92 6.09
C ALA A 26 8.42 9.55 4.84
N CYS A 27 7.77 9.40 3.67
CA CYS A 27 8.45 9.13 2.41
C CYS A 27 9.29 10.34 1.98
N ARG A 28 10.54 10.09 1.57
CA ARG A 28 11.54 11.14 1.33
C ARG A 28 11.60 11.62 -0.10
N ASN A 29 11.26 10.78 -1.07
CA ASN A 29 11.35 11.09 -2.48
C ASN A 29 10.32 10.30 -3.31
N ILE A 30 10.17 10.72 -4.57
CA ILE A 30 9.17 10.17 -5.49
C ILE A 30 9.46 8.71 -5.85
N ASP A 31 10.73 8.32 -5.94
CA ASP A 31 11.13 6.95 -6.29
C ASP A 31 10.78 5.96 -5.18
N GLN A 32 10.94 6.36 -3.92
CA GLN A 32 10.47 5.58 -2.76
C GLN A 32 8.96 5.36 -2.83
N VAL A 33 8.19 6.41 -3.15
CA VAL A 33 6.73 6.30 -3.28
C VAL A 33 6.34 5.39 -4.46
N ARG A 34 7.04 5.49 -5.61
CA ARG A 34 6.83 4.58 -6.75
C ARG A 34 7.13 3.13 -6.39
N PHE A 35 8.23 2.88 -5.69
CA PHE A 35 8.60 1.55 -5.22
C PHE A 35 7.54 0.97 -4.28
N TYR A 36 7.10 1.74 -3.27
CA TYR A 36 6.04 1.32 -2.36
C TYR A 36 4.69 1.11 -3.09
N LEU A 37 4.35 1.92 -4.09
CA LEU A 37 3.16 1.67 -4.91
C LEU A 37 3.23 0.33 -5.64
N GLY A 38 4.38 0.00 -6.24
CA GLY A 38 4.57 -1.28 -6.93
C GLY A 38 4.44 -2.47 -5.99
N GLU A 39 5.15 -2.44 -4.86
CA GLU A 39 5.12 -3.51 -3.86
C GLU A 39 3.71 -3.69 -3.26
N LEU A 40 3.00 -2.59 -3.01
CA LEU A 40 1.65 -2.66 -2.46
C LEU A 40 0.64 -3.21 -3.47
N VAL A 41 0.74 -2.85 -4.75
CA VAL A 41 -0.10 -3.43 -5.81
C VAL A 41 0.16 -4.93 -5.93
N ARG A 42 1.42 -5.34 -5.99
CA ARG A 42 1.80 -6.75 -6.05
C ARG A 42 1.25 -7.54 -4.86
N LYS A 43 1.33 -6.98 -3.65
CA LYS A 43 0.79 -7.63 -2.45
C LYS A 43 -0.73 -7.75 -2.48
N ILE A 44 -1.42 -6.73 -3.00
CA ILE A 44 -2.88 -6.75 -3.18
C ILE A 44 -3.28 -7.85 -4.18
N GLU A 45 -2.55 -8.00 -5.29
CA GLU A 45 -2.77 -9.05 -6.28
C GLU A 45 -2.56 -10.44 -5.67
N GLU A 46 -1.47 -10.64 -4.93
CA GLU A 46 -1.21 -11.88 -4.19
C GLU A 46 -2.37 -12.23 -3.24
N TYR A 47 -2.89 -11.25 -2.51
CA TYR A 47 -4.03 -11.48 -1.61
C TYR A 47 -5.31 -11.83 -2.35
N LYS A 48 -5.57 -11.15 -3.48
CA LYS A 48 -6.73 -11.42 -4.33
C LYS A 48 -6.68 -12.83 -4.91
N GLU A 49 -5.52 -13.28 -5.37
CA GLU A 49 -5.34 -14.62 -5.95
C GLU A 49 -5.35 -15.72 -4.89
N SER A 50 -4.70 -15.50 -3.74
CA SER A 50 -4.51 -16.54 -2.72
C SER A 50 -5.70 -16.70 -1.78
N TYR A 51 -6.46 -15.64 -1.53
CA TYR A 51 -7.51 -15.63 -0.49
C TYR A 51 -8.87 -15.15 -1.00
N GLU A 52 -8.98 -14.76 -2.27
CA GLU A 52 -10.16 -14.09 -2.84
C GLU A 52 -10.64 -12.90 -1.97
N TYR A 53 -9.68 -12.24 -1.32
CA TYR A 53 -9.94 -11.19 -0.34
C TYR A 53 -8.78 -10.22 -0.30
N VAL A 54 -9.11 -8.94 -0.23
CA VAL A 54 -8.12 -7.86 -0.10
C VAL A 54 -8.44 -7.08 1.18
N PRO A 55 -7.46 -6.91 2.09
CA PRO A 55 -7.61 -6.06 3.26
C PRO A 55 -8.03 -4.63 2.87
N VAL A 56 -9.08 -4.09 3.50
CA VAL A 56 -9.57 -2.73 3.24
C VAL A 56 -8.46 -1.69 3.45
N LYS A 57 -7.61 -1.93 4.46
CA LYS A 57 -6.48 -1.07 4.77
C LYS A 57 -5.43 -1.04 3.65
N ALA A 58 -5.24 -2.14 2.90
CA ALA A 58 -4.33 -2.17 1.76
C ALA A 58 -4.82 -1.25 0.64
N LEU A 59 -6.11 -1.28 0.32
CA LEU A 59 -6.73 -0.38 -0.67
C LEU A 59 -6.65 1.08 -0.21
N ALA A 60 -6.91 1.35 1.07
CA ALA A 60 -6.81 2.69 1.63
C ALA A 60 -5.36 3.24 1.58
N LEU A 61 -4.36 2.41 1.87
CA LEU A 61 -2.96 2.78 1.76
C LEU A 61 -2.55 3.02 0.30
N LEU A 62 -3.03 2.20 -0.63
CA LEU A 62 -2.77 2.38 -2.06
C LEU A 62 -3.28 3.74 -2.53
N ALA A 63 -4.48 4.14 -2.12
CA ALA A 63 -5.02 5.47 -2.43
C ALA A 63 -4.16 6.59 -1.84
N LYS A 64 -3.69 6.46 -0.60
CA LYS A 64 -2.82 7.46 0.06
C LYS A 64 -1.47 7.61 -0.65
N TYR A 65 -0.80 6.52 -1.01
CA TYR A 65 0.46 6.60 -1.76
C TYR A 65 0.25 7.16 -3.17
N LYS A 66 -0.85 6.83 -3.85
CA LYS A 66 -1.19 7.43 -5.16
C LYS A 66 -1.39 8.93 -5.05
N GLN A 67 -2.10 9.39 -4.01
CA GLN A 67 -2.29 10.81 -3.76
C GLN A 67 -0.97 11.52 -3.48
N LEU A 68 -0.11 10.93 -2.65
CA LEU A 68 1.22 11.45 -2.37
C LEU A 68 2.07 11.54 -3.64
N TYR A 69 2.13 10.47 -4.43
CA TYR A 69 2.84 10.43 -5.70
C TYR A 69 2.38 11.55 -6.64
N ASN A 70 1.07 11.70 -6.81
CA ASN A 70 0.51 12.75 -7.64
C ASN A 70 0.94 14.14 -7.13
N ARG A 71 0.86 14.40 -5.81
CA ARG A 71 1.33 15.68 -5.25
C ARG A 71 2.81 15.93 -5.57
N MET A 72 3.67 14.93 -5.40
CA MET A 72 5.10 15.06 -5.66
C MET A 72 5.40 15.32 -7.14
N VAL A 73 4.73 14.62 -8.05
CA VAL A 73 4.86 14.84 -9.50
C VAL A 73 4.39 16.24 -9.90
N HIS A 74 3.28 16.72 -9.34
CA HIS A 74 2.78 18.04 -9.68
C HIS A 74 3.67 19.14 -9.11
N SER A 75 4.18 18.99 -7.88
CA SER A 75 5.14 19.95 -7.30
C SER A 75 6.45 20.03 -8.09
N ASP A 76 6.91 18.93 -8.70
CA ASP A 76 8.12 18.90 -9.52
C ASP A 76 7.96 19.67 -10.84
N LYS A 77 6.73 19.70 -11.39
CA LYS A 77 6.40 20.39 -12.65
C LYS A 77 6.20 21.91 -12.52
N VAL A 78 6.16 22.46 -11.31
CA VAL A 78 5.97 23.91 -11.06
C VAL A 78 7.27 24.58 -10.61
N LYS A 79 8.42 24.11 -11.10
CA LYS A 79 9.72 24.78 -10.94
C LYS A 79 10.25 25.29 -12.26
#